data_AF-A0A946U240-F1
#
_entry.id   AF-A0A946U240-F1
#
_cell.length_a   1.000
_cell.length_b   1.000
_cell.length_c   1.000
_cell.angle_alpha   90.00
_cell.angle_beta   90.00
_cell.angle_gamma   90.00
#
_symmetry.space_group_name_H-M   'P 1'
#
loop_
_entity.id
_entity.type
_entity.pdbx_description
1 polymer ?
#
loop_
_entity_poly.entity_id
_entity_poly.type
_entity_poly.pdbx_seq_one_letter_code
_entity_poly.pdbx_strand_id
1 'polypeptide(L)'
;MPLLHTLPFITYLLSGLLLTRYFVLDSVTNQHRTIVNLMLLIACSSHGFILFELWQHDGVFFGLTVSISFVAWVVATLLFLTSFSKPIHSLGILVYPLSAIAVIVAFLFPGTQGKLISMSIAAHAFLSIGAYALLTIAVAQSVLVSIQERFLHEHNFNTFVDKLPALQTMEAFLYQTLK
;
A
#
# COMPACT_ATOMS: atom_id res chain seq x y z
N MET A 1 21.33 -12.03 -11.96
CA MET A 1 21.46 -10.90 -12.92
C MET A 1 21.04 -9.60 -12.22
N PRO A 2 21.95 -8.64 -11.98
CA PRO A 2 21.66 -7.42 -11.21
C PRO A 2 20.55 -6.55 -11.85
N LEU A 3 20.40 -6.62 -13.18
CA LEU A 3 19.33 -5.94 -13.92
C LEU A 3 17.92 -6.34 -13.49
N LEU A 4 17.74 -7.56 -12.98
CA LEU A 4 16.41 -8.06 -12.63
C LEU A 4 15.87 -7.37 -11.36
N HIS A 5 16.75 -7.06 -10.40
CA HIS A 5 16.37 -6.38 -9.16
C HIS A 5 16.15 -4.87 -9.32
N THR A 6 16.76 -4.24 -10.33
CA THR A 6 16.57 -2.81 -10.60
C THR A 6 15.17 -2.48 -11.09
N LEU A 7 14.51 -3.43 -11.76
CA LEU A 7 13.18 -3.24 -12.35
C LEU A 7 12.09 -3.01 -11.27
N PRO A 8 11.88 -3.92 -10.29
CA PRO A 8 10.92 -3.69 -9.20
C PRO A 8 11.31 -2.50 -8.34
N PHE A 9 12.61 -2.25 -8.12
CA PHE A 9 13.06 -1.09 -7.37
C PHE A 9 12.60 0.23 -8.00
N ILE A 10 12.93 0.45 -9.28
CA ILE A 10 12.59 1.69 -10.00
C ILE A 10 11.08 1.85 -10.06
N THR A 11 10.35 0.79 -10.39
CA THR A 11 8.90 0.86 -10.57
C THR A 11 8.16 1.12 -9.26
N TYR A 12 8.53 0.48 -8.14
CA TYR A 12 7.96 0.80 -6.83
C TYR A 12 8.26 2.22 -6.37
N LEU A 13 9.50 2.68 -6.56
CA LEU A 13 9.92 4.03 -6.16
C LEU A 13 9.17 5.09 -6.99
N LEU A 14 9.05 4.88 -8.30
CA LEU A 14 8.36 5.81 -9.21
C LEU A 14 6.85 5.82 -8.94
N SER A 15 6.23 4.65 -8.68
CA SER A 15 4.83 4.57 -8.24
C SER A 15 4.61 5.32 -6.92
N GLY A 16 5.50 5.18 -5.93
CA GLY A 16 5.42 5.91 -4.66
C GLY A 16 5.53 7.43 -4.85
N LEU A 17 6.47 7.90 -5.66
CA LEU A 17 6.65 9.33 -5.97
C LEU A 17 5.44 9.91 -6.71
N LEU A 18 4.91 9.21 -7.72
CA LEU A 18 3.72 9.65 -8.44
C LEU A 18 2.50 9.71 -7.52
N LEU A 19 2.32 8.72 -6.65
CA LEU A 19 1.21 8.68 -5.71
C LEU A 19 1.27 9.83 -4.70
N THR A 20 2.47 10.12 -4.19
CA THR A 20 2.72 11.28 -3.33
C THR A 20 2.38 12.57 -4.08
N ARG A 21 2.86 12.72 -5.32
CA ARG A 21 2.62 13.92 -6.14
C ARG A 21 1.14 14.13 -6.44
N TYR A 22 0.41 13.08 -6.83
CA TYR A 22 -1.01 13.19 -7.15
C TYR A 22 -1.87 13.47 -5.91
N PHE A 23 -1.49 12.91 -4.75
CA PHE A 23 -2.16 13.18 -3.48
C PHE A 23 -1.92 14.62 -2.99
N VAL A 24 -0.68 15.11 -3.07
CA VAL A 24 -0.33 16.49 -2.64
C VAL A 24 -0.93 17.55 -3.57
N LEU A 25 -1.01 17.28 -4.88
CA LEU A 25 -1.53 18.22 -5.87
C LEU A 25 -3.05 18.13 -6.08
N ASP A 26 -3.75 17.30 -5.30
CA ASP A 26 -5.20 17.02 -5.40
C ASP A 26 -5.71 16.78 -6.83
N SER A 27 -4.84 16.21 -7.69
CA SER A 27 -5.01 16.09 -9.14
C SER A 27 -5.20 14.63 -9.58
N VAL A 28 -5.84 13.83 -8.72
CA VAL A 28 -6.10 12.41 -8.96
C VAL A 28 -7.11 12.25 -10.09
N THR A 29 -6.63 12.07 -11.32
CA THR A 29 -7.47 11.75 -12.49
C THR A 29 -7.54 10.24 -12.71
N ASN A 30 -8.56 9.78 -13.44
CA ASN A 30 -8.67 8.37 -13.84
C ASN A 30 -7.45 7.90 -14.65
N GLN A 31 -6.86 8.77 -15.48
CA GLN A 31 -5.68 8.46 -16.28
C GLN A 31 -4.43 8.24 -15.41
N HIS A 32 -4.21 9.10 -14.42
CA HIS A 32 -3.12 8.95 -13.45
C HIS A 32 -3.23 7.64 -12.66
N ARG A 33 -4.46 7.25 -12.27
CA ARG A 33 -4.71 5.98 -11.57
C ARG A 33 -4.36 4.77 -12.43
N THR A 34 -4.73 4.78 -13.71
CA THR A 34 -4.39 3.68 -14.64
C THR A 34 -2.88 3.55 -14.82
N ILE A 35 -2.16 4.67 -14.97
CA ILE A 35 -0.69 4.66 -15.11
C ILE A 35 -0.04 4.05 -13.87
N VAL A 36 -0.41 4.49 -12.67
CA VAL A 36 0.15 3.95 -11.42
C VAL A 36 -0.15 2.47 -11.28
N ASN A 37 -1.37 2.02 -11.62
CA ASN A 37 -1.74 0.60 -11.56
C ASN A 37 -0.94 -0.26 -12.55
N LEU A 38 -0.67 0.24 -13.77
CA LEU A 38 0.19 -0.48 -14.73
C LEU A 38 1.63 -0.61 -14.21
N MET A 39 2.17 0.46 -13.60
CA MET A 39 3.51 0.42 -13.01
C MET A 39 3.58 -0.55 -11.83
N LEU A 40 2.54 -0.58 -10.99
CA LEU A 40 2.46 -1.51 -9.87
C LEU A 40 2.31 -2.96 -10.31
N LEU A 41 1.59 -3.21 -11.41
CA LEU A 41 1.50 -4.54 -12.01
C LEU A 41 2.89 -5.05 -12.42
N ILE A 42 3.67 -4.21 -13.09
CA ILE A 42 5.05 -4.52 -13.48
C ILE A 42 5.94 -4.74 -12.23
N ALA A 43 5.83 -3.88 -11.23
CA ALA A 43 6.59 -3.97 -9.98
C ALA A 43 6.31 -5.28 -9.24
N CYS A 44 5.03 -5.59 -9.00
CA CYS A 44 4.63 -6.80 -8.29
C CYS A 44 4.97 -8.07 -9.06
N SER A 45 4.82 -8.06 -10.39
CA SER A 45 5.14 -9.23 -11.22
C SER A 45 6.64 -9.53 -11.23
N SER A 46 7.47 -8.50 -11.40
CA SER A 46 8.93 -8.66 -11.40
C SER A 46 9.47 -9.03 -10.01
N HIS A 47 8.96 -8.44 -8.94
CA HIS A 47 9.34 -8.80 -7.57
C HIS A 47 8.92 -10.24 -7.21
N GLY A 48 7.71 -10.64 -7.61
CA GLY A 48 7.23 -12.01 -7.44
C GLY A 48 8.08 -13.03 -8.20
N PHE A 49 8.51 -12.69 -9.43
CA PHE A 49 9.41 -13.53 -10.22
C PHE A 49 10.77 -13.74 -9.53
N ILE A 50 11.38 -12.68 -9.00
CA ILE A 50 12.63 -12.77 -8.22
C ILE A 50 12.48 -13.69 -7.00
N LEU A 51 11.36 -13.59 -6.30
CA LEU A 51 11.09 -14.44 -5.14
C LEU A 51 10.84 -15.89 -5.54
N PHE A 52 10.21 -16.12 -6.70
CA PHE A 52 9.99 -17.46 -7.25
C PHE A 52 11.31 -18.15 -7.63
N GLU A 53 12.27 -17.43 -8.21
CA GLU A 53 13.60 -17.99 -8.55
C GLU A 53 14.38 -18.49 -7.32
N LEU A 54 14.02 -18.06 -6.11
CA LEU A 54 14.64 -18.54 -4.88
C LEU A 54 14.23 -19.97 -4.52
N TRP A 55 13.12 -20.47 -5.07
CA TRP A 55 12.63 -21.82 -4.84
C TRP A 55 13.37 -22.80 -5.75
N GLN A 56 14.22 -23.63 -5.15
CA GLN A 56 15.01 -24.64 -5.86
C GLN A 56 14.47 -26.04 -5.58
N HIS A 57 14.87 -27.02 -6.40
CA HIS A 57 14.44 -28.41 -6.25
C HIS A 57 14.83 -29.01 -4.89
N ASP A 58 16.01 -28.65 -4.38
CA ASP A 58 16.57 -29.18 -3.13
C ASP A 58 16.18 -28.39 -1.89
N GLY A 59 15.42 -27.29 -2.04
CA GLY A 59 14.95 -26.47 -0.93
C GLY A 59 14.88 -24.98 -1.24
N VAL A 60 14.64 -24.19 -0.20
CA VAL A 60 14.54 -22.73 -0.30
C VAL A 60 15.53 -22.09 0.63
N PHE A 61 16.17 -21.02 0.17
CA PHE A 61 16.98 -20.20 1.04
C PHE A 61 16.08 -19.33 1.92
N PHE A 62 16.18 -19.51 3.23
CA PHE A 62 15.42 -18.74 4.21
C PHE A 62 16.34 -17.80 4.97
N GLY A 63 16.42 -16.56 4.49
CA GLY A 63 17.19 -15.49 5.12
C GLY A 63 16.29 -14.35 5.56
N LEU A 64 16.68 -13.63 6.62
CA LEU A 64 15.95 -12.47 7.13
C LEU A 64 15.61 -11.46 6.03
N THR A 65 16.59 -11.13 5.19
CA THR A 65 16.43 -10.16 4.10
C THR A 65 15.41 -10.60 3.05
N VAL A 66 15.41 -11.90 2.73
CA VAL A 66 14.43 -12.51 1.83
C VAL A 66 13.05 -12.47 2.47
N SER A 67 12.92 -12.81 3.76
CA SER A 67 11.64 -12.77 4.46
C SER A 67 11.06 -11.34 4.50
N ILE A 68 11.89 -10.33 4.75
CA ILE A 68 11.48 -8.91 4.69
C ILE A 68 11.02 -8.55 3.28
N SER A 69 11.76 -8.96 2.24
CA SER A 69 11.39 -8.72 0.85
C SER A 69 10.07 -9.40 0.47
N PHE A 70 9.85 -10.63 0.94
CA PHE A 70 8.62 -11.38 0.75
C PHE A 70 7.42 -10.69 1.43
N VAL A 71 7.57 -10.26 2.70
CA VAL A 71 6.54 -9.49 3.39
C VAL A 71 6.20 -8.23 2.61
N ALA A 72 7.22 -7.47 2.18
CA ALA A 72 7.03 -6.26 1.41
C ALA A 72 6.30 -6.51 0.07
N TRP A 73 6.58 -7.63 -0.60
CA TRP A 73 5.88 -8.05 -1.80
C TRP A 73 4.41 -8.39 -1.54
N VAL A 74 4.13 -9.16 -0.49
CA VAL A 74 2.75 -9.53 -0.09
C VAL A 74 1.96 -8.27 0.21
N VAL A 75 2.50 -7.37 1.05
CA VAL A 75 1.84 -6.11 1.42
C VAL A 75 1.58 -5.24 0.19
N ALA A 76 2.59 -5.06 -0.68
CA ALA A 76 2.43 -4.26 -1.89
C ALA A 76 1.41 -4.84 -2.87
N THR A 77 1.41 -6.16 -3.06
CA THR A 77 0.47 -6.86 -3.95
C THR A 77 -0.96 -6.73 -3.43
N LEU A 78 -1.17 -6.85 -2.12
CA LEU A 78 -2.48 -6.68 -1.51
C LEU A 78 -3.01 -5.26 -1.63
N LEU A 79 -2.16 -4.26 -1.41
CA LEU A 79 -2.54 -2.86 -1.63
C LEU A 79 -2.86 -2.58 -3.10
N PHE A 80 -2.06 -3.13 -4.02
CA PHE A 80 -2.34 -3.05 -5.45
C PHE A 80 -3.68 -3.69 -5.81
N LEU A 81 -3.97 -4.90 -5.31
CA LEU A 81 -5.25 -5.57 -5.56
C LEU A 81 -6.44 -4.79 -4.98
N THR A 82 -6.22 -4.19 -3.80
CA THR A 82 -7.24 -3.38 -3.12
C THR A 82 -7.51 -2.06 -3.85
N SER A 83 -6.52 -1.52 -4.59
CA SER A 83 -6.66 -0.25 -5.32
C SER A 83 -7.73 -0.30 -6.43
N PHE A 84 -8.08 -1.50 -6.91
CA PHE A 84 -9.16 -1.69 -7.88
C PHE A 84 -10.55 -1.53 -7.28
N SER A 85 -10.75 -1.93 -6.02
CA SER A 85 -12.06 -1.86 -5.35
C SER A 85 -12.26 -0.57 -4.56
N LYS A 86 -11.19 -0.03 -3.97
CA LYS A 86 -11.25 1.18 -3.14
C LYS A 86 -10.06 2.09 -3.46
N PRO A 87 -10.23 3.42 -3.46
CA PRO A 87 -9.14 4.36 -3.72
C PRO A 87 -8.20 4.51 -2.50
N ILE A 88 -7.69 3.40 -1.95
CA ILE A 88 -6.80 3.36 -0.77
C ILE A 88 -5.36 3.67 -1.18
N HIS A 89 -5.17 4.83 -1.78
CA HIS A 89 -3.87 5.29 -2.27
C HIS A 89 -2.98 5.83 -1.14
N SER A 90 -3.56 6.26 -0.02
CA SER A 90 -2.83 6.86 1.11
C SER A 90 -1.78 5.93 1.72
N LEU A 91 -2.09 4.64 1.91
CA LEU A 91 -1.12 3.67 2.41
C LEU A 91 -0.03 3.32 1.40
N GLY A 92 -0.36 3.35 0.10
CA GLY A 92 0.60 3.08 -0.96
C GLY A 92 1.77 4.08 -0.99
N ILE A 93 1.53 5.31 -0.53
CA ILE A 93 2.55 6.37 -0.44
C ILE A 93 3.72 5.92 0.47
N LEU A 94 3.41 5.22 1.56
CA LEU A 94 4.41 4.71 2.49
C LEU A 94 4.93 3.33 2.08
N VAL A 95 4.04 2.44 1.65
CA VAL A 95 4.39 1.04 1.42
C VAL A 95 5.24 0.85 0.17
N TYR A 96 4.95 1.52 -0.95
CA TYR A 96 5.71 1.28 -2.18
C TYR A 96 7.20 1.70 -2.06
N PRO A 97 7.56 2.86 -1.49
CA PRO A 97 8.96 3.17 -1.20
C PRO A 97 9.62 2.16 -0.25
N LEU A 98 8.89 1.68 0.76
CA LEU A 98 9.41 0.67 1.68
C LEU A 98 9.68 -0.67 0.96
N SER A 99 8.79 -1.07 0.04
CA SER A 99 9.01 -2.25 -0.81
C SER A 99 10.20 -2.10 -1.75
N ALA A 100 10.42 -0.90 -2.31
CA ALA A 100 11.61 -0.61 -3.09
C ALA A 100 12.90 -0.81 -2.26
N ILE A 101 12.93 -0.26 -1.03
CA ILE A 101 14.05 -0.44 -0.10
C ILE A 101 14.25 -1.92 0.23
N ALA A 102 13.18 -2.66 0.54
CA ALA A 102 13.25 -4.08 0.88
C ALA A 102 13.86 -4.93 -0.26
N VAL A 103 13.52 -4.63 -1.53
CA VAL A 103 14.11 -5.29 -2.71
C VAL A 103 15.61 -5.01 -2.81
N ILE A 104 16.03 -3.75 -2.67
CA ILE A 104 17.46 -3.39 -2.72
C ILE A 104 18.23 -4.02 -1.57
N VAL A 105 17.68 -3.99 -0.37
CA VAL A 105 18.33 -4.55 0.81
C VAL A 105 18.52 -6.06 0.63
N ALA A 106 17.52 -6.78 0.10
CA ALA A 106 17.65 -8.20 -0.26
C ALA A 106 18.69 -8.46 -1.36
N PHE A 107 18.85 -7.53 -2.30
CA PHE A 107 19.86 -7.64 -3.35
C PHE A 107 21.29 -7.37 -2.83
N LEU A 108 21.48 -6.35 -2.00
CA LEU A 108 22.80 -5.98 -1.45
C LEU A 108 23.26 -6.94 -0.35
N PHE A 109 22.30 -7.48 0.42
CA PHE A 109 22.55 -8.39 1.53
C PHE A 109 21.73 -9.67 1.36
N PRO A 110 22.07 -10.52 0.37
CA PRO A 110 21.36 -11.78 0.12
C PRO A 110 21.49 -12.79 1.28
N GLY A 111 22.30 -12.47 2.29
CA GLY A 111 22.62 -13.36 3.40
C GLY A 111 23.70 -14.36 3.01
N THR A 112 24.40 -14.91 4.02
CA THR A 112 25.25 -16.07 3.81
C THR A 112 24.37 -17.25 3.41
N GLN A 113 24.72 -17.98 2.35
CA GLN A 113 24.02 -19.21 1.95
C GLN A 113 24.13 -20.27 3.06
N GLY A 114 23.26 -20.15 4.06
CA GLY A 114 23.02 -21.15 5.08
C GLY A 114 22.35 -22.37 4.48
N LYS A 115 22.17 -23.39 5.33
CA LYS A 115 21.52 -24.66 4.99
C LYS A 115 20.15 -24.41 4.36
N LEU A 116 19.93 -24.94 3.16
CA LEU A 116 18.63 -24.98 2.51
C LEU A 116 17.62 -25.66 3.45
N ILE A 117 16.46 -25.04 3.61
CA ILE A 117 15.34 -25.66 4.33
C ILE A 117 14.45 -26.40 3.34
N SER A 118 13.76 -27.44 3.82
CA SER A 118 12.84 -28.19 2.97
C SER A 118 11.73 -27.29 2.46
N MET A 119 11.28 -27.58 1.24
CA MET A 119 10.15 -26.92 0.57
C MET A 119 8.92 -26.77 1.48
N SER A 120 8.58 -27.84 2.21
CA SER A 120 7.42 -27.90 3.10
C SER A 120 7.51 -26.90 4.26
N ILE A 121 8.67 -26.81 4.90
CA ILE A 121 8.90 -25.90 6.02
C ILE A 121 8.95 -24.46 5.52
N ALA A 122 9.61 -24.22 4.38
CA ALA A 122 9.65 -22.91 3.75
C ALA A 122 8.25 -22.40 3.43
N ALA A 123 7.41 -23.23 2.80
CA ALA A 123 6.04 -22.89 2.46
C ALA A 123 5.21 -22.54 3.70
N HIS A 124 5.30 -23.35 4.75
CA HIS A 124 4.61 -23.09 6.01
C HIS A 124 5.05 -21.76 6.66
N ALA A 125 6.36 -21.48 6.67
CA ALA A 125 6.91 -20.25 7.23
C ALA A 125 6.50 -19.01 6.43
N PHE A 126 6.62 -19.04 5.09
CA PHE A 126 6.18 -17.95 4.23
C PHE A 126 4.67 -17.72 4.31
N LEU A 127 3.87 -18.78 4.39
CA LEU A 127 2.42 -18.66 4.55
C LEU A 127 2.05 -18.01 5.89
N SER A 128 2.71 -18.42 6.98
CA SER A 128 2.49 -17.85 8.32
C SER A 128 2.88 -16.37 8.36
N ILE A 129 4.05 -16.02 7.83
CA ILE A 129 4.52 -14.63 7.74
C ILE A 129 3.59 -13.80 6.84
N GLY A 130 3.12 -14.35 5.73
CA GLY A 130 2.13 -13.72 4.86
C GLY A 130 0.80 -13.45 5.57
N ALA A 131 0.32 -14.39 6.39
CA ALA A 131 -0.87 -14.20 7.21
C ALA A 131 -0.69 -13.08 8.26
N TYR A 132 0.48 -12.99 8.90
CA TYR A 132 0.77 -11.88 9.82
C TYR A 132 0.88 -10.53 9.09
N ALA A 133 1.43 -10.50 7.88
CA ALA A 133 1.47 -9.29 7.05
C ALA A 133 0.06 -8.82 6.67
N LEU A 134 -0.81 -9.74 6.25
CA LEU A 134 -2.24 -9.50 6.00
C LEU A 134 -2.94 -8.90 7.23
N LEU A 135 -2.75 -9.53 8.39
CA LEU A 135 -3.32 -9.06 9.65
C LEU A 135 -2.83 -7.65 10.00
N THR A 136 -1.53 -7.40 9.83
CA THR A 136 -0.92 -6.09 10.10
C THR A 136 -1.52 -4.99 9.22
N ILE A 137 -1.76 -5.26 7.93
CA ILE A 137 -2.44 -4.30 7.04
C ILE A 137 -3.88 -4.09 7.47
N ALA A 138 -4.61 -5.15 7.81
CA ALA A 138 -5.99 -5.03 8.26
C ALA A 138 -6.10 -4.17 9.53
N VAL A 139 -5.18 -4.35 10.48
CA VAL A 139 -5.06 -3.52 11.68
C VAL A 139 -4.74 -2.08 11.30
N ALA A 140 -3.73 -1.85 10.45
CA ALA A 140 -3.38 -0.51 10.00
C ALA A 140 -4.55 0.21 9.31
N GLN A 141 -5.32 -0.50 8.48
CA GLN A 141 -6.53 0.01 7.85
C GLN A 141 -7.61 0.35 8.88
N SER A 142 -7.86 -0.54 9.85
CA SER A 142 -8.84 -0.29 10.91
C SER A 142 -8.46 0.91 11.78
N VAL A 143 -7.17 1.07 12.10
CA VAL A 143 -6.65 2.24 12.82
C VAL A 143 -6.83 3.51 11.99
N LEU A 144 -6.51 3.49 10.69
CA LEU A 144 -6.72 4.64 9.81
C LEU A 144 -8.20 5.02 9.72
N VAL A 145 -9.10 4.05 9.58
CA VAL A 145 -10.55 4.30 9.56
C VAL A 145 -11.00 4.88 10.90
N SER A 146 -10.52 4.36 12.03
CA SER A 146 -10.84 4.90 13.36
C SER A 146 -10.37 6.35 13.51
N ILE A 147 -9.17 6.67 13.01
CA ILE A 147 -8.66 8.05 12.98
C ILE A 147 -9.56 8.93 12.10
N GLN A 148 -9.95 8.46 10.92
CA GLN A 148 -10.85 9.18 10.01
C GLN A 148 -12.22 9.42 10.65
N GLU A 149 -12.83 8.41 11.26
CA GLU A 149 -14.11 8.52 11.97
C GLU A 149 -14.03 9.49 13.15
N ARG A 150 -12.90 9.52 13.87
CA ARG A 150 -12.66 10.48 14.94
C ARG A 150 -12.57 11.90 14.40
N PHE A 151 -11.83 12.14 13.32
CA PHE A 151 -11.78 13.46 12.68
C PHE A 151 -13.13 13.91 12.12
N LEU A 152 -13.97 12.98 11.66
CA LEU A 152 -15.34 13.27 11.22
C LEU A 152 -16.27 13.59 12.40
N HIS A 153 -16.18 12.85 13.52
CA HIS A 153 -16.97 13.11 14.72
C HIS A 153 -16.55 14.38 15.47
N GLU A 154 -15.25 14.72 15.46
CA GLU A 154 -14.72 15.94 16.07
C GLU A 154 -15.11 17.23 15.32
N HIS A 155 -15.97 17.15 14.28
CA HIS A 155 -16.64 18.29 13.64
C HIS A 155 -15.67 19.44 13.32
N ASN A 156 -14.57 19.16 12.61
CA ASN A 156 -13.85 20.20 11.89
C ASN A 156 -14.71 20.68 10.71
N PHE A 157 -15.73 21.48 11.05
CA PHE A 157 -16.54 22.26 10.13
C PHE A 157 -15.61 23.11 9.25
N ASN A 158 -15.55 22.80 7.95
CA ASN A 158 -14.97 23.71 6.97
C ASN A 158 -15.96 23.95 5.81
N THR A 159 -16.20 25.24 5.55
CA THR A 159 -16.93 25.91 4.46
C THR A 159 -18.43 25.64 4.24
N PHE A 160 -19.01 24.49 4.63
CA PHE A 160 -20.44 24.24 4.34
C PHE A 160 -21.38 24.90 5.35
N VAL A 161 -20.98 24.99 6.63
CA VAL A 161 -21.79 25.64 7.69
C VAL A 161 -21.68 27.15 7.66
N ASP A 162 -20.60 27.71 7.11
CA ASP A 162 -20.47 29.14 6.82
C ASP A 162 -21.41 29.63 5.69
N LYS A 163 -22.04 28.70 4.95
CA LYS A 163 -23.06 28.99 3.95
C LYS A 163 -24.49 28.80 4.45
N LEU A 164 -24.67 28.31 5.68
CA LEU A 164 -25.97 28.27 6.31
C LEU A 164 -26.30 29.70 6.74
N PRO A 165 -27.37 30.32 6.23
CA PRO A 165 -27.75 31.67 6.61
C PRO A 165 -28.00 31.72 8.13
N ALA A 166 -27.68 32.86 8.75
CA ALA A 166 -27.85 33.08 10.17
C ALA A 166 -29.25 32.65 10.65
N LEU A 167 -29.35 32.07 11.86
CA LEU A 167 -30.61 31.53 12.42
C LEU A 167 -31.79 32.52 12.35
N GLN A 168 -31.54 33.83 12.43
CA GLN A 168 -32.53 34.88 12.25
C GLN A 168 -33.23 34.85 10.87
N THR A 169 -32.53 34.45 9.80
CA THR A 169 -33.08 34.36 8.45
C THR A 169 -33.93 33.10 8.26
N MET A 170 -33.61 32.03 8.99
CA MET A 170 -34.41 30.79 9.03
C MET A 170 -35.73 31.00 9.80
N GLU A 171 -35.70 31.73 10.91
CA GLU A 171 -36.92 32.10 11.66
C GLU A 171 -37.85 32.98 10.83
N ALA A 172 -37.32 33.99 10.14
CA ALA A 172 -38.12 34.88 9.29
C ALA A 172 -38.84 34.12 8.15
N PHE A 173 -38.20 33.10 7.57
CA PHE A 173 -38.79 32.28 6.51
C PHE A 173 -39.95 31.41 7.02
N LEU A 174 -39.80 30.85 8.22
CA LEU A 174 -40.82 30.03 8.88
C LEU A 174 -42.05 30.87 9.28
N TYR A 175 -41.84 32.12 9.74
CA TYR A 175 -42.93 33.06 10.00
C TYR A 175 -43.63 33.54 8.72
N GLN A 176 -42.92 33.59 7.58
CA GLN A 176 -43.50 33.97 6.29
C GLN A 176 -44.35 32.87 5.66
N THR A 177 -44.11 31.59 5.99
CA THR A 177 -44.94 30.47 5.49
C THR A 177 -46.22 30.24 6.29
N LEU A 178 -46.31 30.84 7.48
CA LEU A 178 -47.47 30.77 8.38
C LEU A 178 -48.48 31.91 8.18
N LYS A 179 -48.26 32.78 7.20
CA LYS A 179 -49.17 33.86 6.80
C LYS A 179 -49.74 33.59 5.41
#